data_AF-A0A939SXB6-F1
#
_entry.id   AF-A0A939SXB6-F1
#
_cell.length_a   1.000
_cell.length_b   1.000
_cell.length_c   1.000
_cell.angle_alpha   90.00
_cell.angle_beta   90.00
_cell.angle_gamma   90.00
#
_symmetry.space_group_name_H-M   'P 1'
#
loop_
_entity.id
_entity.type
_entity.pdbx_description
1 polymer ?
#
loop_
_entity_poly.entity_id
_entity_poly.type
_entity_poly.pdbx_seq_one_letter_code
_entity_poly.pdbx_strand_id
1 'polypeptide(L)'
;MYSRQPGASVPDPSQLYAWRRKALSSGAVAPLKEGPSKPEKSTRFEAVDSSVVEIVVGDVVVGAGSDIDPDHLARILRAVRKA
;
A
#
# COMPACT_ATOMS: atom_id res chain seq x y z
N MET A 1 -24.85 -23.12 5.59
CA MET A 1 -23.86 -23.26 6.66
C MET A 1 -22.53 -23.70 6.05
N TYR A 2 -21.66 -22.76 5.65
CA TYR A 2 -20.26 -23.04 5.34
C TYR A 2 -19.40 -21.81 5.71
N SER A 3 -18.20 -22.10 6.19
CA SER A 3 -17.39 -21.38 7.15
C SER A 3 -16.87 -19.98 6.74
N ARG A 4 -16.85 -19.06 7.72
CA ARG A 4 -16.01 -17.86 7.73
C ARG A 4 -14.54 -18.30 7.69
N GLN A 5 -13.81 -17.98 6.62
CA GLN A 5 -12.35 -18.12 6.56
C GLN A 5 -11.71 -17.11 7.54
N PRO A 6 -10.89 -17.53 8.52
CA PRO A 6 -10.04 -16.63 9.29
C PRO A 6 -8.67 -16.54 8.59
N GLY A 7 -8.32 -15.41 7.98
CA GLY A 7 -7.09 -15.37 7.19
C GLY A 7 -6.48 -14.02 6.82
N ALA A 8 -7.04 -12.89 7.23
CA ALA A 8 -6.35 -11.60 7.10
C ALA A 8 -5.69 -11.27 8.45
N SER A 9 -4.51 -11.84 8.69
CA SER A 9 -3.68 -11.38 9.80
C SER A 9 -3.31 -9.92 9.53
N VAL A 10 -3.70 -9.02 10.43
CA VAL A 10 -3.18 -7.66 10.45
C VAL A 10 -1.65 -7.76 10.41
N PRO A 11 -0.96 -7.09 9.49
CA PRO A 11 0.49 -7.16 9.41
C PRO A 11 1.07 -6.78 10.77
N ASP A 12 1.93 -7.65 11.30
CA ASP A 12 2.59 -7.41 12.57
C ASP A 12 3.37 -6.08 12.49
N PRO A 13 3.31 -5.23 13.53
CA PRO A 13 3.95 -3.91 13.51
C PRO A 13 5.43 -3.96 13.13
N SER A 14 6.15 -5.02 13.48
CA SER A 14 7.57 -5.17 13.14
C SER A 14 7.80 -5.28 11.63
N GLN A 15 6.88 -5.88 10.88
CA GLN A 15 6.97 -5.95 9.41
C GLN A 15 6.80 -4.57 8.79
N LEU A 16 5.89 -3.75 9.31
CA LEU A 16 5.69 -2.37 8.86
C LEU A 16 6.94 -1.51 9.16
N TYR A 17 7.55 -1.68 10.34
CA TYR A 17 8.80 -0.99 10.69
C TYR A 17 10.00 -1.46 9.88
N ALA A 18 10.08 -2.76 9.56
CA ALA A 18 11.11 -3.31 8.68
C ALA A 18 10.97 -2.75 7.26
N TRP A 19 9.74 -2.68 6.74
CA TRP A 19 9.44 -2.07 5.45
C TRP A 19 9.78 -0.59 5.43
N ARG A 20 9.35 0.19 6.44
CA ARG A 20 9.66 1.63 6.54
C ARG A 20 11.16 1.89 6.49
N ARG A 21 11.96 1.13 7.25
CA ARG A 21 13.43 1.26 7.23
C ARG A 21 14.02 0.91 5.86
N LYS A 22 13.52 -0.14 5.21
CA LYS A 22 13.97 -0.56 3.88
C LYS A 22 13.64 0.51 2.82
N ALA A 23 12.43 1.07 2.87
CA ALA A 23 11.97 2.11 1.95
C ALA A 23 12.73 3.43 2.10
N LEU A 24 13.07 3.82 3.34
CA LEU A 24 13.93 4.97 3.62
C LEU A 24 15.37 4.72 3.14
N SER A 25 15.93 3.54 3.40
CA SER A 25 17.28 3.18 2.99
C SER A 25 17.44 3.05 1.47
N SER A 26 16.37 2.68 0.76
CA SER A 26 16.39 2.58 -0.70
C SER A 26 16.14 3.92 -1.40
N GLY A 27 15.81 4.98 -0.65
CA GLY A 27 15.39 6.26 -1.21
C GLY A 27 14.03 6.22 -1.93
N ALA A 28 13.29 5.10 -1.84
CA ALA A 28 11.95 4.96 -2.41
C ALA A 28 10.95 5.89 -1.71
N VAL A 29 11.23 6.25 -0.45
CA VAL A 29 10.49 7.24 0.32
C VAL A 29 11.50 8.19 0.95
N ALA A 30 11.33 9.50 0.71
CA ALA A 30 12.08 10.54 1.40
C ALA A 30 11.26 11.04 2.61
N PRO A 31 11.87 11.24 3.78
CA PRO A 31 11.23 11.98 4.86
C PRO A 31 10.84 13.37 4.33
N LEU A 32 9.56 13.72 4.45
CA LEU A 32 9.11 15.06 4.10
C LEU A 32 9.83 16.03 5.04
N LYS A 33 10.70 16.90 4.51
CA LYS A 33 11.29 17.99 5.30
C LYS A 33 10.13 18.83 5.82
N GLU A 34 10.04 18.97 7.13
CA GLU A 34 9.07 19.81 7.83
C GLU A 34 9.29 21.28 7.42
N GLY A 35 8.76 21.68 6.27
CA GLY A 35 8.38 23.07 6.02
C GLY A 35 7.19 23.42 6.92
N PRO A 36 6.89 24.71 7.17
CA PRO A 36 5.85 25.10 8.11
C PRO A 36 4.55 24.38 7.76
N SER A 37 4.25 23.37 8.58
CA SER A 37 3.05 22.55 8.46
C SER A 37 1.89 23.47 8.78
N LYS A 38 1.29 24.02 7.73
CA LYS A 38 -0.04 24.60 7.84
C LYS A 38 -0.90 23.48 8.42
N PRO A 39 -1.66 23.69 9.50
CA PRO A 39 -2.59 22.68 9.97
C PRO A 39 -3.64 22.53 8.88
N GLU A 40 -3.36 21.68 7.91
CA GLU A 40 -4.36 21.17 6.99
C GLU A 40 -5.34 20.47 7.90
N LYS A 41 -6.50 21.10 8.05
CA LYS A 41 -7.62 20.50 8.76
C LYS A 41 -7.76 19.12 8.15
N SER A 42 -7.49 18.07 8.93
CA SER A 42 -7.78 16.71 8.54
C SER A 42 -9.27 16.67 8.25
N THR A 43 -9.63 16.95 7.00
CA THR A 43 -10.94 16.68 6.47
C THR A 43 -11.13 15.21 6.79
N ARG A 44 -12.15 14.92 7.58
CA ARG A 44 -12.59 13.56 7.81
C ARG A 44 -12.72 12.94 6.42
N PHE A 45 -11.73 12.15 6.05
CA PHE A 45 -11.80 11.32 4.87
C PHE A 45 -12.96 10.42 5.21
N GLU A 46 -14.09 10.62 4.53
CA GLU A 46 -15.04 9.54 4.40
C GLU A 46 -14.24 8.46 3.70
N ALA A 47 -13.70 7.53 4.49
CA ALA A 47 -13.08 6.33 4.00
C ALA A 47 -14.21 5.62 3.26
N VAL A 48 -14.38 5.96 1.98
CA VAL A 48 -14.82 4.98 1.01
C VAL A 48 -13.91 3.81 1.30
N ASP A 49 -14.51 2.67 1.64
CA ASP A 49 -13.84 1.41 1.98
C ASP A 49 -13.06 0.85 0.77
N SER A 50 -12.49 1.71 -0.08
CA SER A 50 -11.45 1.37 -1.02
C SER A 50 -10.17 1.25 -0.21
N SER A 51 -10.00 0.11 0.46
CA SER A 51 -8.69 -0.34 0.92
C SER A 51 -7.82 -0.51 -0.34
N VAL A 52 -7.14 0.56 -0.73
CA VAL A 52 -6.19 0.55 -1.83
C VAL A 52 -4.86 0.08 -1.25
N VAL A 53 -4.38 -1.06 -1.75
CA VAL A 53 -3.08 -1.61 -1.42
C VAL A 53 -2.08 -1.12 -2.46
N GLU A 54 -1.01 -0.48 -2.02
CA GLU A 54 0.10 -0.10 -2.88
C GLU A 54 1.14 -1.23 -2.92
N ILE A 55 1.46 -1.70 -4.12
CA ILE A 55 2.41 -2.78 -4.39
C ILE A 55 3.59 -2.20 -5.18
N VAL A 56 4.79 -2.33 -4.65
CA VAL A 56 6.01 -1.83 -5.31
C VAL A 56 6.69 -2.96 -6.10
N VAL A 57 6.91 -2.74 -7.40
CA VAL A 57 7.63 -3.64 -8.30
C VAL A 57 8.77 -2.87 -8.97
N GLY A 58 10.00 -3.08 -8.52
CA GLY A 58 11.15 -2.28 -8.98
C GLY A 58 10.98 -0.82 -8.56
N ASP A 59 11.00 0.08 -9.54
CA ASP A 59 10.71 1.52 -9.40
C ASP A 59 9.22 1.87 -9.64
N VAL A 60 8.39 0.90 -9.99
CA VAL A 60 6.97 1.13 -10.31
C VAL A 60 6.08 0.86 -9.09
N VAL A 61 5.14 1.77 -8.83
CA VAL A 61 4.11 1.61 -7.80
C VAL A 61 2.78 1.24 -8.46
N VAL A 62 2.17 0.15 -8.00
CA VAL A 62 0.87 -0.34 -8.48
C VAL A 62 -0.15 -0.20 -7.35
N GLY A 63 -1.13 0.69 -7.51
CA GLY A 63 -2.27 0.81 -6.60
C GLY A 63 -3.37 -0.19 -6.95
N ALA A 64 -3.79 -1.01 -5.99
CA ALA A 64 -4.83 -2.02 -6.14
C ALA A 64 -5.97 -1.76 -5.15
N GLY A 65 -7.12 -1.30 -5.63
CA GLY A 65 -8.34 -1.18 -4.81
C GLY A 65 -8.94 -2.54 -4.47
N SER A 66 -9.72 -2.61 -3.39
CA SER A 66 -10.39 -3.85 -2.94
C SER A 66 -11.31 -4.48 -3.99
N ASP A 67 -11.80 -3.70 -4.96
CA ASP A 67 -12.71 -4.16 -6.01
C ASP A 67 -11.99 -4.78 -7.22
N ILE A 68 -10.65 -4.81 -7.24
CA ILE A 68 -9.91 -5.35 -8.38
C ILE A 68 -9.92 -6.89 -8.39
N ASP A 69 -10.22 -7.45 -9.55
CA ASP A 69 -10.11 -8.89 -9.77
C ASP A 69 -8.65 -9.38 -9.59
N PRO A 70 -8.40 -10.45 -8.81
CA PRO A 70 -7.04 -10.95 -8.56
C PRO A 70 -6.29 -11.42 -9.81
N ASP A 71 -6.99 -12.04 -10.78
CA ASP A 71 -6.38 -12.46 -12.04
C ASP A 71 -5.97 -11.25 -12.88
N HIS A 72 -6.78 -10.20 -12.89
CA HIS A 72 -6.48 -8.93 -13.54
C HIS A 72 -5.25 -8.27 -12.91
N LEU A 73 -5.19 -8.19 -11.57
CA LEU A 73 -4.03 -7.66 -10.87
C LEU A 73 -2.77 -8.47 -11.17
N ALA A 74 -2.85 -9.80 -11.17
CA ALA A 74 -1.72 -10.66 -11.50
C ALA A 74 -1.18 -10.43 -12.93
N ARG A 75 -2.06 -10.13 -13.89
CA ARG A 75 -1.65 -9.77 -15.26
C ARG A 75 -0.91 -8.44 -15.30
N ILE A 76 -1.40 -7.43 -14.59
CA ILE A 76 -0.73 -6.12 -14.46
C ILE A 76 0.66 -6.33 -13.86
N LEU A 77 0.78 -7.02 -12.73
CA LEU A 77 2.06 -7.25 -12.06
C LEU A 77 3.06 -8.02 -12.94
N ARG A 78 2.59 -9.00 -13.74
CA ARG A 78 3.42 -9.70 -14.72
C ARG A 78 3.90 -8.79 -15.85
N ALA A 79 3.05 -7.89 -16.33
CA ALA A 79 3.42 -6.93 -17.37
C ALA A 79 4.45 -5.92 -16.84
N VAL A 80 4.22 -5.36 -15.65
CA VAL A 80 5.16 -4.42 -14.99
C VAL A 80 6.52 -5.07 -14.76
N ARG A 81 6.56 -6.35 -14.36
CA ARG A 81 7.84 -7.07 -14.17
C ARG A 81 8.61 -7.34 -15.48
N LYS A 82 7.95 -7.26 -16.65
CA LYS A 82 8.58 -7.48 -17.97
C LYS A 82 9.05 -6.19 -18.64
N ALA A 83 8.61 -5.03 -18.14
CA ALA A 83 9.12 -3.74 -18.56
C ALA A 83 10.55 -3.55 -18.02
#